data_AF-A0A819XUM5-F1
#
_entry.id   AF-A0A819XUM5-F1
#
_cell.length_a   1.000
_cell.length_b   1.000
_cell.length_c   1.000
_cell.angle_alpha   90.00
_cell.angle_beta   90.00
_cell.angle_gamma   90.00
#
_symmetry.space_group_name_H-M   'P 1'
#
loop_
_entity.id
_entity.type
_entity.pdbx_description
1 polymer ?
#
loop_
_entity_poly.entity_id
_entity_poly.type
_entity_poly.pdbx_seq_one_letter_code
_entity_poly.pdbx_strand_id
1 'polypeptide(L)'
;IPASSQWQPDGHLYPIQIAQYGLSHWSRLELNSKNQQNKIYKFERIQPKENNHCSSWHTVKDEIFLSNTYIHFTISSNSSLHFHFFNNNIELIYSTKTVHDLETSTKKIILLKGSPRQVNRYMLVDIEKLMRKTLFFRRDFVKIQICGDTQSSADQLIIGNQTLYDQQAFYSATRWLLNNQDLQTGCWFIHVQRNYGHHTHYHVRDPWCSAMAQGQAASLLVRLYSLTNNNEHLLAIRRAIQPLWSSNLTRAYFNNRFVWLEEYPLESTTKGLFVLNGCLYAFIGLIDANTLDYQPYLSELINQIIISLQHILPYYVHPNISNWSLYDLSHITMKSKINTASYSYHLVHITLLQCLRQIFKKTNHSVSQLFDFYVQRFTSAIL
;
A
#
# COMPACT_ATOMS: atom_id res chain seq x y z
N ILE A 1 -1.09 4.90 7.53
CA ILE A 1 -1.34 3.75 6.63
C ILE A 1 -2.81 3.73 6.21
N PRO A 2 -3.16 3.21 5.02
CA PRO A 2 -4.54 3.13 4.57
C PRO A 2 -5.34 2.08 5.35
N ALA A 3 -6.66 2.32 5.45
CA ALA A 3 -7.64 1.31 5.84
C ALA A 3 -8.53 1.03 4.62
N SER A 4 -8.69 -0.25 4.29
CA SER A 4 -9.47 -0.75 3.15
C SER A 4 -10.93 -0.87 3.52
N SER A 5 -11.82 -0.30 2.70
CA SER A 5 -13.27 -0.61 2.76
C SER A 5 -13.70 -1.61 1.68
N GLN A 6 -12.75 -2.26 1.00
CA GLN A 6 -13.00 -3.06 -0.20
C GLN A 6 -14.00 -4.19 0.03
N TRP A 7 -14.00 -4.79 1.23
CA TRP A 7 -14.84 -5.95 1.57
C TRP A 7 -15.63 -5.79 2.87
N GLN A 8 -15.29 -4.79 3.69
CA GLN A 8 -16.01 -4.46 4.93
C GLN A 8 -16.20 -2.94 4.96
N PRO A 9 -17.44 -2.42 5.01
CA PRO A 9 -17.71 -0.98 5.02
C PRO A 9 -17.04 -0.23 6.17
N ASP A 10 -16.92 -0.88 7.33
CA ASP A 10 -16.32 -0.30 8.55
C ASP A 10 -14.80 -0.13 8.47
N GLY A 11 -14.17 -0.69 7.45
CA GLY A 11 -12.75 -0.60 7.19
C GLY A 11 -11.92 -1.67 7.91
N HIS A 12 -10.91 -2.20 7.22
CA HIS A 12 -9.94 -3.13 7.78
C HIS A 12 -8.53 -2.83 7.26
N LEU A 13 -7.50 -3.24 8.00
CA LEU A 13 -6.11 -3.12 7.54
C LEU A 13 -5.81 -4.26 6.57
N TYR A 14 -5.44 -3.91 5.35
CA TYR A 14 -5.18 -4.88 4.29
C TYR A 14 -3.71 -4.80 3.84
N PRO A 15 -2.89 -5.85 4.07
CA PRO A 15 -1.45 -5.79 3.87
C PRO A 15 -1.06 -5.43 2.43
N ILE A 16 -1.82 -5.86 1.42
CA ILE A 16 -1.60 -5.47 0.02
C ILE A 16 -1.66 -3.95 -0.14
N GLN A 17 -2.74 -3.30 0.32
CA GLN A 17 -2.90 -1.85 0.19
C GLN A 17 -1.83 -1.09 1.00
N ILE A 18 -1.46 -1.60 2.17
CA ILE A 18 -0.42 -0.98 3.00
C ILE A 18 0.95 -1.07 2.31
N ALA A 19 1.29 -2.22 1.75
CA ALA A 19 2.51 -2.41 0.98
C ALA A 19 2.55 -1.53 -0.28
N GLN A 20 1.46 -1.49 -1.05
CA GLN A 20 1.34 -0.62 -2.24
C GLN A 20 1.44 0.87 -1.88
N TYR A 21 0.83 1.28 -0.77
CA TYR A 21 0.98 2.63 -0.26
C TYR A 21 2.46 2.95 -0.01
N GLY A 22 3.16 2.13 0.78
CA GLY A 22 4.59 2.30 1.04
C GLY A 22 5.46 2.28 -0.22
N LEU A 23 5.23 1.34 -1.14
CA LEU A 23 5.97 1.23 -2.40
C LEU A 23 5.75 2.44 -3.31
N SER A 24 4.51 2.95 -3.41
CA SER A 24 4.23 4.14 -4.22
C SER A 24 4.93 5.38 -3.67
N HIS A 25 4.99 5.51 -2.34
CA HIS A 25 5.70 6.59 -1.65
C HIS A 25 7.21 6.46 -1.83
N TRP A 26 7.75 5.25 -1.73
CA TRP A 26 9.15 4.98 -2.08
C TRP A 26 9.48 5.39 -3.52
N SER A 27 8.68 4.96 -4.50
CA SER A 27 8.90 5.32 -5.91
C SER A 27 8.87 6.83 -6.14
N ARG A 28 7.98 7.57 -5.46
CA ARG A 28 7.97 9.04 -5.51
C ARG A 28 9.24 9.64 -4.92
N LEU A 29 9.75 9.12 -3.80
CA LEU A 29 11.01 9.58 -3.21
C LEU A 29 12.17 9.42 -4.20
N GLU A 30 12.28 8.27 -4.84
CA GLU A 30 13.34 8.00 -5.82
C GLU A 30 13.27 8.97 -7.02
N LEU A 31 12.06 9.22 -7.54
CA LEU A 31 11.85 10.14 -8.66
C LEU A 31 12.06 11.62 -8.28
N ASN A 32 11.63 12.01 -7.08
CA ASN A 32 11.66 13.40 -6.61
C ASN A 32 12.95 13.77 -5.86
N SER A 33 13.83 12.81 -5.59
CA SER A 33 15.14 13.00 -4.92
C SER A 33 16.02 14.09 -5.58
N LYS A 34 15.72 14.47 -6.82
CA LYS A 34 16.48 15.44 -7.61
C LYS A 34 15.90 16.85 -7.67
N ASN A 35 14.71 17.12 -7.14
CA ASN A 35 14.10 18.46 -7.26
C ASN A 35 13.09 18.72 -6.15
N GLN A 36 13.49 19.50 -5.13
CA GLN A 36 12.66 20.53 -4.44
C GLN A 36 13.35 21.03 -3.16
N GLN A 37 13.95 22.22 -3.21
CA GLN A 37 14.19 23.04 -2.02
C GLN A 37 12.84 23.67 -1.61
N ASN A 38 11.99 22.93 -0.91
CA ASN A 38 10.79 23.52 -0.31
C ASN A 38 11.03 23.77 1.18
N LYS A 39 10.54 24.92 1.66
CA LYS A 39 10.58 25.27 3.08
C LYS A 39 9.77 24.25 3.90
N ILE A 40 10.37 23.79 4.98
CA ILE A 40 9.74 22.94 5.99
C ILE A 40 9.67 23.76 7.28
N TYR A 41 8.50 23.80 7.91
CA TYR A 41 8.31 24.42 9.22
C TYR A 41 8.25 23.33 10.27
N LYS A 42 9.03 23.48 11.34
CA LYS A 42 9.07 22.54 12.46
C LYS A 42 8.73 23.26 13.75
N PHE A 43 7.85 22.65 14.53
CA PHE A 43 7.52 23.05 15.89
C PHE A 43 7.78 21.84 16.78
N GLU A 44 8.76 21.93 17.68
CA GLU A 44 9.13 20.78 18.52
C GLU A 44 8.00 20.39 19.47
N ARG A 45 7.34 21.39 20.07
CA ARG A 45 6.22 21.22 20.97
C ARG A 45 5.31 22.45 20.95
N ILE A 46 4.01 22.21 20.85
CA ILE A 46 2.95 23.23 21.03
C ILE A 46 2.07 22.75 22.17
N GLN A 47 1.84 23.59 23.18
CA GLN A 47 1.05 23.27 24.37
C GLN A 47 0.22 24.48 24.83
N PRO A 48 -0.93 24.27 25.49
CA PRO A 48 -1.68 25.35 26.12
C PRO A 48 -0.85 26.07 27.19
N LYS A 49 -1.19 27.33 27.48
CA LYS A 49 -0.58 28.06 28.61
C LYS A 49 -1.23 27.59 29.91
N GLU A 50 -0.47 27.57 31.01
CA GLU A 50 -1.04 27.36 32.35
C GLU A 50 -2.18 28.37 32.57
N ASN A 51 -3.38 27.86 32.89
CA ASN A 51 -4.67 28.56 33.03
C ASN A 51 -5.49 28.86 31.77
N ASN A 52 -5.01 28.53 30.57
CA ASN A 52 -5.81 28.65 29.33
C ASN A 52 -6.10 27.27 28.73
N HIS A 53 -7.34 27.07 28.28
CA HIS A 53 -7.71 25.86 27.53
C HIS A 53 -7.03 25.75 26.15
N CYS A 54 -6.40 26.82 25.65
CA CYS A 54 -5.73 26.82 24.36
C CYS A 54 -4.39 27.58 24.40
N SER A 55 -3.47 27.21 23.52
CA SER A 55 -2.22 27.94 23.29
C SER A 55 -2.48 29.29 22.63
N SER A 56 -1.48 30.17 22.57
CA SER A 56 -1.50 31.26 21.60
C SER A 56 -1.47 30.71 20.17
N TRP A 57 -1.97 31.48 19.21
CA TRP A 57 -1.82 31.15 17.78
C TRP A 57 -0.35 31.27 17.36
N HIS A 58 0.18 30.21 16.76
CA HIS A 58 1.49 30.17 16.14
C HIS A 58 1.34 30.42 14.64
N THR A 59 2.01 31.45 14.10
CA THR A 59 1.92 31.81 12.68
C THR A 59 3.02 31.15 11.87
N VAL A 60 2.64 30.47 10.78
CA VAL A 60 3.58 30.06 9.73
C VAL A 60 3.99 31.31 8.95
N LYS A 61 5.28 31.62 8.93
CA LYS A 61 5.80 32.93 8.46
C LYS A 61 5.49 33.23 7.00
N ASP A 62 5.52 32.23 6.13
CA ASP A 62 5.23 32.39 4.70
C ASP A 62 3.89 31.73 4.35
N GLU A 63 3.31 32.14 3.22
CA GLU A 63 2.19 31.41 2.63
C GLU A 63 2.61 29.99 2.25
N ILE A 64 1.77 29.01 2.55
CA ILE A 64 2.00 27.61 2.19
C ILE A 64 1.10 27.19 1.03
N PHE A 65 1.64 26.36 0.15
CA PHE A 65 0.86 25.80 -0.95
C PHE A 65 0.10 24.57 -0.48
N LEU A 66 -1.20 24.70 -0.24
CA LEU A 66 -2.05 23.63 0.28
C LEU A 66 -1.95 22.32 -0.53
N SER A 67 -1.83 22.42 -1.86
CA SER A 67 -1.65 21.27 -2.76
C SER A 67 -0.36 20.48 -2.55
N ASN A 68 0.63 21.08 -1.89
CA ASN A 68 1.91 20.46 -1.56
C ASN A 68 2.23 20.58 -0.05
N THR A 69 1.20 20.76 0.79
CA THR A 69 1.38 20.90 2.24
C THR A 69 0.97 19.63 2.96
N TYR A 70 1.89 19.17 3.78
CA TYR A 70 1.77 17.95 4.56
C TYR A 70 2.01 18.24 6.01
N ILE A 71 1.28 17.54 6.85
CA ILE A 71 1.47 17.62 8.28
C ILE A 71 1.88 16.27 8.85
N HIS A 72 2.83 16.35 9.76
CA HIS A 72 3.25 15.28 10.64
C HIS A 72 3.22 15.82 12.07
N PHE A 73 2.61 15.13 13.02
CA PHE A 73 2.69 15.48 14.44
C PHE A 73 2.27 14.31 15.32
N THR A 74 2.64 14.34 16.59
CA THR A 74 2.04 13.47 17.62
C THR A 74 1.16 14.33 18.50
N ILE A 75 -0.09 13.91 18.70
CA ILE A 75 -1.04 14.62 19.56
C ILE A 75 -1.40 13.77 20.77
N SER A 76 -1.45 14.42 21.94
CA SER A 76 -1.87 13.80 23.19
C SER A 76 -3.36 13.47 23.22
N SER A 77 -3.77 12.72 24.23
CA SER A 77 -5.19 12.49 24.55
C SER A 77 -5.89 13.79 24.92
N ASN A 78 -7.21 13.84 24.70
CA ASN A 78 -8.08 14.96 25.08
C ASN A 78 -7.73 16.34 24.45
N SER A 79 -7.13 16.32 23.27
CA SER A 79 -6.59 17.50 22.58
C SER A 79 -7.28 17.76 21.25
N SER A 80 -7.22 19.00 20.80
CA SER A 80 -7.51 19.39 19.42
C SER A 80 -6.40 20.28 18.89
N LEU A 81 -5.88 19.94 17.71
CA LEU A 81 -4.93 20.76 16.97
C LEU A 81 -5.66 21.45 15.81
N HIS A 82 -5.64 22.77 15.83
CA HIS A 82 -6.38 23.66 14.94
C HIS A 82 -5.41 24.26 13.92
N PHE A 83 -5.81 24.21 12.64
CA PHE A 83 -5.14 24.87 11.53
C PHE A 83 -6.12 25.86 10.90
N HIS A 84 -5.86 27.16 11.04
CA HIS A 84 -6.67 28.21 10.45
C HIS A 84 -6.00 28.75 9.18
N PHE A 85 -6.66 28.53 8.05
CA PHE A 85 -6.34 29.01 6.70
C PHE A 85 -7.04 30.36 6.47
N PHE A 86 -6.28 31.45 6.52
CA PHE A 86 -6.81 32.82 6.60
C PHE A 86 -7.50 33.28 5.32
N ASN A 87 -6.87 33.09 4.17
CA ASN A 87 -7.38 33.56 2.88
C ASN A 87 -8.69 32.86 2.52
N ASN A 88 -8.85 31.61 2.97
CA ASN A 88 -10.03 30.80 2.69
C ASN A 88 -11.05 30.77 3.82
N ASN A 89 -10.71 31.33 4.99
CA ASN A 89 -11.53 31.27 6.21
C ASN A 89 -11.97 29.83 6.53
N ILE A 90 -11.02 28.89 6.47
CA ILE A 90 -11.25 27.48 6.80
C ILE A 90 -10.45 27.15 8.05
N GLU A 91 -11.08 26.51 9.02
CA GLU A 91 -10.44 25.95 10.20
C GLU A 91 -10.53 24.43 10.14
N LEU A 92 -9.39 23.76 9.97
CA LEU A 92 -9.28 22.30 10.01
C LEU A 92 -8.81 21.87 11.40
N ILE A 93 -9.59 21.02 12.06
CA ILE A 93 -9.37 20.61 13.44
C ILE A 93 -9.14 19.10 13.48
N TYR A 94 -7.98 18.69 13.97
CA TYR A 94 -7.69 17.29 14.27
C TYR A 94 -7.85 17.06 15.77
N SER A 95 -8.78 16.22 16.19
CA SER A 95 -9.10 16.08 17.61
C SER A 95 -9.12 14.65 18.11
N THR A 96 -8.50 14.42 19.27
CA THR A 96 -8.57 13.18 20.05
C THR A 96 -9.68 13.20 21.11
N LYS A 97 -10.37 14.33 21.30
CA LYS A 97 -11.59 14.43 22.10
C LYS A 97 -12.81 14.52 21.20
N THR A 98 -13.96 14.15 21.74
CA THR A 98 -15.24 14.45 21.11
C THR A 98 -15.42 15.96 21.16
N VAL A 99 -15.39 16.61 19.99
CA VAL A 99 -15.63 18.05 19.87
C VAL A 99 -17.12 18.24 19.62
N HIS A 100 -17.81 18.96 20.51
CA HIS A 100 -19.24 19.27 20.36
C HIS A 100 -19.51 20.50 19.47
N ASP A 101 -18.47 21.16 18.95
CA ASP A 101 -18.63 22.18 17.92
C ASP A 101 -19.25 21.52 16.67
N LEU A 102 -20.47 21.94 16.34
CA LEU A 102 -21.13 21.56 15.10
C LEU A 102 -20.23 21.96 13.92
N GLU A 103 -19.90 21.02 13.05
CA GLU A 103 -19.21 21.33 11.80
C GLU A 103 -19.96 22.43 11.06
N THR A 104 -19.27 23.52 10.71
CA THR A 104 -19.86 24.61 9.95
C THR A 104 -19.34 24.60 8.51
N SER A 105 -19.73 25.57 7.69
CA SER A 105 -19.15 25.76 6.36
C SER A 105 -17.64 26.03 6.43
N THR A 106 -17.16 26.64 7.52
CA THR A 106 -15.76 27.07 7.71
C THR A 106 -14.98 26.17 8.66
N LYS A 107 -15.61 25.52 9.64
CA LYS A 107 -14.95 24.62 10.60
C LYS A 107 -15.14 23.15 10.23
N LYS A 108 -14.04 22.42 10.04
CA LYS A 108 -14.00 21.02 9.60
C LYS A 108 -13.25 20.17 10.62
N ILE A 109 -13.88 19.08 11.09
CA ILE A 109 -13.35 18.31 12.23
C ILE A 109 -13.02 16.89 11.79
N ILE A 110 -11.81 16.44 12.11
CA ILE A 110 -11.38 15.05 11.97
C ILE A 110 -11.15 14.47 13.35
N LEU A 111 -12.04 13.57 13.74
CA LEU A 111 -11.88 12.77 14.95
C LEU A 111 -10.80 11.71 14.74
N LEU A 112 -9.78 11.76 15.58
CA LEU A 112 -8.66 10.83 15.62
C LEU A 112 -8.95 9.74 16.64
N LYS A 113 -9.20 8.52 16.17
CA LYS A 113 -9.39 7.36 17.06
C LYS A 113 -8.06 6.94 17.71
N GLY A 114 -8.06 6.79 19.04
CA GLY A 114 -6.88 6.39 19.82
C GLY A 114 -5.91 7.55 20.07
N SER A 115 -5.36 7.61 21.28
CA SER A 115 -4.43 8.65 21.72
C SER A 115 -3.52 8.15 22.86
N PRO A 116 -2.26 8.67 22.98
CA PRO A 116 -1.61 9.60 22.05
C PRO A 116 -1.42 8.97 20.67
N ARG A 117 -1.44 9.80 19.61
CA ARG A 117 -1.42 9.30 18.23
C ARG A 117 -0.55 10.15 17.33
N GLN A 118 0.23 9.47 16.50
CA GLN A 118 0.93 10.07 15.37
C GLN A 118 -0.01 10.28 14.18
N VAL A 119 0.03 11.47 13.60
CA VAL A 119 -0.84 11.93 12.52
C VAL A 119 0.01 12.32 11.33
N ASN A 120 -0.31 11.77 10.16
CA ASN A 120 0.32 12.06 8.88
C ASN A 120 -0.78 12.30 7.84
N ARG A 121 -0.96 13.54 7.36
CA ARG A 121 -2.12 13.91 6.52
C ARG A 121 -1.79 14.91 5.42
N TYR A 122 -2.59 14.82 4.36
CA TYR A 122 -2.76 15.85 3.34
C TYR A 122 -3.90 16.77 3.77
N MET A 123 -3.59 17.99 4.18
CA MET A 123 -4.64 18.92 4.63
C MET A 123 -5.63 19.26 3.52
N LEU A 124 -5.15 19.46 2.27
CA LEU A 124 -6.05 19.74 1.15
C LEU A 124 -7.04 18.59 0.90
N VAL A 125 -6.56 17.34 0.85
CA VAL A 125 -7.43 16.16 0.65
C VAL A 125 -8.43 16.03 1.79
N ASP A 126 -8.01 16.27 3.02
CA ASP A 126 -8.89 16.25 4.19
C ASP A 126 -9.97 17.33 4.08
N ILE A 127 -9.61 18.57 3.72
CA ILE A 127 -10.56 19.67 3.49
C ILE A 127 -11.53 19.33 2.35
N GLU A 128 -11.04 18.91 1.19
CA GLU A 128 -11.88 18.60 0.01
C GLU A 128 -12.86 17.46 0.29
N LYS A 129 -12.42 16.43 1.02
CA LYS A 129 -13.30 15.32 1.44
C LYS A 129 -14.39 15.78 2.39
N LEU A 130 -14.06 16.63 3.38
CA LEU A 130 -15.03 17.16 4.33
C LEU A 130 -15.98 18.19 3.69
N MET A 131 -15.51 18.94 2.70
CA MET A 131 -16.32 19.89 1.95
C MET A 131 -17.09 19.27 0.77
N ARG A 132 -16.75 18.04 0.37
CA ARG A 132 -17.27 17.35 -0.82
C ARG A 132 -17.15 18.17 -2.10
N LYS A 133 -16.08 18.95 -2.24
CA LYS A 133 -15.78 19.76 -3.44
C LYS A 133 -14.28 19.90 -3.62
N THR A 134 -13.83 19.95 -4.87
CA THR A 134 -12.44 20.29 -5.22
C THR A 134 -12.21 21.78 -4.99
N LEU A 135 -11.09 22.13 -4.40
CA LEU A 135 -10.70 23.51 -4.15
C LEU A 135 -9.60 23.94 -5.12
N PHE A 136 -9.74 25.14 -5.71
CA PHE A 136 -8.77 25.66 -6.68
C PHE A 136 -7.61 26.46 -6.05
N PHE A 137 -7.51 26.50 -4.72
CA PHE A 137 -6.57 27.39 -4.02
C PHE A 137 -5.12 26.93 -4.15
N ARG A 138 -4.21 27.91 -4.35
CA ARG A 138 -2.78 27.64 -4.48
C ARG A 138 -1.96 28.01 -3.24
N ARG A 139 -2.35 29.01 -2.43
CA ARG A 139 -1.56 29.51 -1.28
C ARG A 139 -2.44 30.06 -0.15
N ASP A 140 -2.03 29.86 1.10
CA ASP A 140 -2.70 30.44 2.26
C ASP A 140 -1.72 30.73 3.42
N PHE A 141 -2.06 31.71 4.26
CA PHE A 141 -1.43 31.91 5.57
C PHE A 141 -2.06 30.95 6.57
N VAL A 142 -1.22 30.30 7.37
CA VAL A 142 -1.69 29.32 8.36
C VAL A 142 -1.30 29.74 9.75
N LYS A 143 -2.28 29.75 10.66
CA LYS A 143 -2.01 29.76 12.09
C LYS A 143 -2.42 28.45 12.72
N ILE A 144 -1.68 28.09 13.76
CA ILE A 144 -1.80 26.82 14.46
C ILE A 144 -2.08 27.09 15.93
N GLN A 145 -3.00 26.34 16.51
CA GLN A 145 -3.30 26.40 17.94
C GLN A 145 -3.61 25.00 18.45
N ILE A 146 -3.18 24.67 19.66
CA ILE A 146 -3.66 23.48 20.37
C ILE A 146 -4.62 23.89 21.48
N CYS A 147 -5.69 23.13 21.65
CA CYS A 147 -6.65 23.28 22.73
C CYS A 147 -6.82 21.96 23.49
N GLY A 148 -6.90 22.02 24.81
CA GLY A 148 -6.97 20.86 25.70
C GLY A 148 -6.73 21.23 27.16
N ASP A 149 -6.37 20.24 27.96
CA ASP A 149 -5.90 20.41 29.33
C ASP A 149 -4.42 20.85 29.38
N THR A 150 -3.90 21.09 30.58
CA THR A 150 -2.50 21.52 30.77
C THR A 150 -1.47 20.45 30.36
N GLN A 151 -1.88 19.19 30.23
CA GLN A 151 -1.04 18.10 29.75
C GLN A 151 -1.08 17.94 28.23
N SER A 152 -1.93 18.71 27.55
CA SER A 152 -2.14 18.61 26.12
C SER A 152 -0.93 19.10 25.33
N SER A 153 -0.48 18.30 24.37
CA SER A 153 0.64 18.66 23.50
C SER A 153 0.43 18.20 22.06
N ALA A 154 0.98 18.98 21.13
CA ALA A 154 1.30 18.56 19.79
C ALA A 154 2.82 18.59 19.65
N ASP A 155 3.42 17.42 19.59
CA ASP A 155 4.87 17.23 19.53
C ASP A 155 5.32 16.93 18.10
N GLN A 156 6.50 17.43 17.75
CA GLN A 156 7.12 17.27 16.44
C GLN A 156 6.20 17.65 15.28
N LEU A 157 5.49 18.77 15.39
CA LEU A 157 4.67 19.27 14.29
C LEU A 157 5.57 19.74 13.16
N ILE A 158 5.50 19.04 12.04
CA ILE A 158 6.17 19.40 10.80
C ILE A 158 5.12 19.75 9.75
N ILE A 159 5.23 20.94 9.18
CA ILE A 159 4.49 21.37 8.01
C ILE A 159 5.50 21.40 6.86
N GLY A 160 5.43 20.39 5.99
CA GLY A 160 6.45 20.12 4.99
C GLY A 160 5.89 19.81 3.60
N ASN A 161 6.78 19.38 2.71
CA ASN A 161 6.47 19.06 1.32
C ASN A 161 6.17 17.57 1.10
N GLN A 162 5.82 17.22 -0.14
CA GLN A 162 5.53 15.86 -0.60
C GLN A 162 6.61 14.86 -0.20
N THR A 163 7.89 15.24 -0.27
CA THR A 163 9.02 14.37 0.09
C THR A 163 8.96 13.93 1.55
N LEU A 164 8.72 14.84 2.49
CA LEU A 164 8.61 14.48 3.90
C LEU A 164 7.45 13.50 4.13
N TYR A 165 6.31 13.75 3.50
CA TYR A 165 5.17 12.85 3.62
C TYR A 165 5.44 11.49 2.99
N ASP A 166 6.06 11.45 1.81
CA ASP A 166 6.44 10.19 1.18
C ASP A 166 7.37 9.39 2.11
N GLN A 167 8.32 10.05 2.76
CA GLN A 167 9.20 9.42 3.74
C GLN A 167 8.43 8.88 4.95
N GLN A 168 7.55 9.69 5.54
CA GLN A 168 6.75 9.27 6.70
C GLN A 168 5.74 8.17 6.35
N ALA A 169 5.15 8.22 5.16
CA ALA A 169 4.22 7.23 4.63
C ALA A 169 4.92 5.88 4.39
N PHE A 170 6.11 5.93 3.78
CA PHE A 170 6.99 4.77 3.63
C PHE A 170 7.31 4.12 4.97
N TYR A 171 7.82 4.90 5.95
CA TYR A 171 8.16 4.37 7.27
C TYR A 171 6.95 3.90 8.07
N SER A 172 5.79 4.54 7.91
CA SER A 172 4.55 4.09 8.55
C SER A 172 4.10 2.74 8.02
N ALA A 173 4.21 2.52 6.70
CA ALA A 173 3.85 1.25 6.08
C ALA A 173 4.81 0.12 6.50
N THR A 174 6.12 0.38 6.47
CA THR A 174 7.12 -0.62 6.85
C THR A 174 7.04 -0.98 8.34
N ARG A 175 6.88 0.02 9.22
CA ARG A 175 6.68 -0.22 10.66
C ARG A 175 5.45 -1.08 10.92
N TRP A 176 4.36 -0.83 10.20
CA TRP A 176 3.17 -1.67 10.34
C TRP A 176 3.44 -3.11 9.91
N LEU A 177 4.12 -3.33 8.78
CA LEU A 177 4.48 -4.67 8.33
C LEU A 177 5.35 -5.41 9.34
N LEU A 178 6.39 -4.75 9.88
CA LEU A 178 7.27 -5.34 10.88
C LEU A 178 6.52 -5.74 12.15
N ASN A 179 5.58 -4.91 12.60
CA ASN A 179 4.84 -5.13 13.85
C ASN A 179 3.66 -6.10 13.71
N ASN A 180 3.22 -6.45 12.49
CA ASN A 180 2.02 -7.26 12.24
C ASN A 180 2.33 -8.52 11.42
N GLN A 181 3.60 -8.87 11.25
CA GLN A 181 4.00 -10.14 10.64
C GLN A 181 3.87 -11.26 11.67
N ASP A 182 3.18 -12.34 11.31
CA ASP A 182 3.14 -13.54 12.15
C ASP A 182 4.54 -14.17 12.24
N LEU A 183 5.03 -14.42 13.46
CA LEU A 183 6.40 -14.89 13.67
C LEU A 183 6.58 -16.38 13.32
N GLN A 184 5.51 -17.17 13.34
CA GLN A 184 5.57 -18.62 13.08
C GLN A 184 5.50 -18.94 11.59
N THR A 185 4.58 -18.30 10.87
CA THR A 185 4.31 -18.55 9.45
C THR A 185 4.97 -17.52 8.54
N GLY A 186 5.22 -16.30 9.04
CA GLY A 186 5.66 -15.17 8.24
C GLY A 186 4.54 -14.44 7.48
N CYS A 187 3.29 -14.89 7.63
CA CYS A 187 2.14 -14.31 6.95
C CYS A 187 1.71 -12.96 7.55
N TRP A 188 1.20 -12.09 6.68
CA TRP A 188 0.29 -11.02 7.10
C TRP A 188 -1.14 -11.50 6.89
N PHE A 189 -1.73 -12.04 7.96
CA PHE A 189 -3.07 -12.62 7.90
C PHE A 189 -4.14 -11.58 7.57
N ILE A 190 -5.05 -11.96 6.68
CA ILE A 190 -6.18 -11.15 6.25
C ILE A 190 -7.43 -11.68 6.96
N HIS A 191 -7.98 -10.84 7.83
CA HIS A 191 -9.11 -11.16 8.70
C HIS A 191 -10.46 -10.77 8.12
N VAL A 192 -10.65 -11.12 6.83
CA VAL A 192 -11.90 -10.86 6.13
C VAL A 192 -12.25 -12.08 5.29
N GLN A 193 -13.42 -12.65 5.55
CA GLN A 193 -13.95 -13.74 4.73
C GLN A 193 -14.19 -13.28 3.29
N ARG A 194 -13.81 -14.13 2.34
CA ARG A 194 -13.98 -13.84 0.91
C ARG A 194 -14.55 -15.04 0.17
N ASN A 195 -15.64 -14.77 -0.57
CA ASN A 195 -16.32 -15.75 -1.42
C ASN A 195 -16.00 -15.46 -2.89
N TYR A 196 -15.60 -16.50 -3.63
CA TYR A 196 -15.27 -16.38 -5.06
C TYR A 196 -16.26 -17.15 -5.94
N GLY A 197 -16.71 -16.51 -7.01
CA GLY A 197 -17.66 -17.05 -7.99
C GLY A 197 -19.13 -16.73 -7.70
N HIS A 198 -19.99 -16.97 -8.69
CA HIS A 198 -21.46 -16.92 -8.54
C HIS A 198 -22.01 -18.06 -7.67
N HIS A 199 -21.17 -19.03 -7.31
CA HIS A 199 -21.54 -20.22 -6.54
C HIS A 199 -20.86 -20.19 -5.18
N THR A 200 -21.66 -20.31 -4.12
CA THR A 200 -21.34 -20.26 -2.69
C THR A 200 -20.54 -21.47 -2.18
N HIS A 201 -19.62 -22.01 -2.98
CA HIS A 201 -18.90 -23.26 -2.67
C HIS A 201 -17.39 -23.10 -2.58
N TYR A 202 -16.84 -21.93 -2.90
CA TYR A 202 -15.41 -21.65 -2.81
C TYR A 202 -15.15 -20.46 -1.90
N HIS A 203 -14.56 -20.77 -0.76
CA HIS A 203 -14.27 -19.81 0.30
C HIS A 203 -12.78 -19.74 0.55
N VAL A 204 -12.31 -18.54 0.82
CA VAL A 204 -11.03 -18.32 1.48
C VAL A 204 -11.33 -18.12 2.96
N ARG A 205 -10.84 -19.03 3.80
CA ARG A 205 -11.14 -19.01 5.24
C ARG A 205 -10.36 -17.90 5.93
N ASP A 206 -11.06 -17.15 6.77
CA ASP A 206 -10.43 -16.22 7.70
C ASP A 206 -9.80 -16.97 8.89
N PRO A 207 -8.53 -16.73 9.24
CA PRO A 207 -7.57 -15.88 8.55
C PRO A 207 -6.88 -16.59 7.38
N TRP A 208 -6.52 -15.82 6.34
CA TRP A 208 -5.79 -16.34 5.19
C TRP A 208 -4.56 -15.51 4.84
N CYS A 209 -3.64 -16.12 4.11
CA CYS A 209 -2.38 -15.53 3.65
C CYS A 209 -2.45 -15.32 2.14
N SER A 210 -1.94 -14.21 1.61
CA SER A 210 -1.96 -13.93 0.18
C SER A 210 -0.54 -13.90 -0.38
N ALA A 211 -0.24 -14.65 -1.46
CA ALA A 211 1.08 -14.57 -2.08
C ALA A 211 1.42 -13.14 -2.54
N MET A 212 0.42 -12.41 -3.03
CA MET A 212 0.58 -11.01 -3.44
C MET A 212 0.93 -10.10 -2.25
N ALA A 213 0.26 -10.29 -1.10
CA ALA A 213 0.60 -9.57 0.13
C ALA A 213 2.04 -9.85 0.55
N GLN A 214 2.44 -11.13 0.56
CA GLN A 214 3.78 -11.55 0.93
C GLN A 214 4.85 -10.93 0.02
N GLY A 215 4.67 -11.01 -1.31
CA GLY A 215 5.64 -10.46 -2.25
C GLY A 215 5.73 -8.93 -2.19
N GLN A 216 4.60 -8.22 -2.14
CA GLN A 216 4.63 -6.76 -2.07
C GLN A 216 5.22 -6.25 -0.74
N ALA A 217 4.93 -6.94 0.38
CA ALA A 217 5.54 -6.63 1.66
C ALA A 217 7.05 -6.93 1.65
N ALA A 218 7.49 -8.06 1.07
CA ALA A 218 8.90 -8.38 0.91
C ALA A 218 9.63 -7.30 0.09
N SER A 219 9.10 -6.91 -1.08
CA SER A 219 9.64 -5.81 -1.90
C SER A 219 9.78 -4.50 -1.11
N LEU A 220 8.79 -4.16 -0.27
CA LEU A 220 8.83 -2.94 0.53
C LEU A 220 9.89 -3.03 1.65
N LEU A 221 9.98 -4.17 2.32
CA LEU A 221 10.96 -4.39 3.39
C LEU A 221 12.41 -4.48 2.84
N VAL A 222 12.62 -5.02 1.64
CA VAL A 222 13.92 -5.01 0.92
C VAL A 222 14.41 -3.57 0.75
N ARG A 223 13.52 -2.65 0.37
CA ARG A 223 13.84 -1.21 0.27
C ARG A 223 14.18 -0.61 1.63
N LEU A 224 13.41 -0.94 2.68
CA LEU A 224 13.75 -0.51 4.04
C LEU A 224 15.12 -1.03 4.48
N TYR A 225 15.43 -2.29 4.22
CA TYR A 225 16.73 -2.87 4.54
C TYR A 225 17.86 -2.13 3.83
N SER A 226 17.72 -1.84 2.53
CA SER A 226 18.73 -1.08 1.76
C SER A 226 19.05 0.31 2.33
N LEU A 227 18.10 0.94 3.03
CA LEU A 227 18.31 2.23 3.71
C LEU A 227 18.95 2.10 5.09
N THR A 228 18.69 1.00 5.79
CA THR A 228 18.94 0.89 7.23
C THR A 228 20.05 -0.08 7.58
N ASN A 229 20.35 -1.05 6.70
CA ASN A 229 21.23 -2.19 6.95
C ASN A 229 20.93 -2.91 8.28
N ASN A 230 19.68 -2.90 8.73
CA ASN A 230 19.27 -3.51 10.00
C ASN A 230 18.88 -4.98 9.79
N ASN A 231 19.60 -5.89 10.45
CA ASN A 231 19.39 -7.33 10.36
C ASN A 231 17.98 -7.80 10.77
N GLU A 232 17.28 -7.08 11.65
CA GLU A 232 15.89 -7.41 12.01
C GLU A 232 14.96 -7.28 10.79
N HIS A 233 15.21 -6.29 9.92
CA HIS A 233 14.46 -6.14 8.67
C HIS A 233 14.78 -7.30 7.71
N LEU A 234 16.02 -7.78 7.67
CA LEU A 234 16.42 -8.94 6.88
C LEU A 234 15.71 -10.22 7.35
N LEU A 235 15.63 -10.43 8.66
CA LEU A 235 14.87 -11.56 9.24
C LEU A 235 13.38 -11.47 8.89
N ALA A 236 12.80 -10.27 8.90
CA ALA A 236 11.41 -10.07 8.48
C ALA A 236 11.20 -10.40 6.98
N ILE A 237 12.14 -10.03 6.11
CA ILE A 237 12.11 -10.40 4.69
C ILE A 237 12.18 -11.92 4.50
N ARG A 238 13.07 -12.61 5.23
CA ARG A 238 13.17 -14.08 5.21
C ARG A 238 11.86 -14.76 5.65
N ARG A 239 11.21 -14.24 6.69
CA ARG A 239 9.88 -14.73 7.09
C ARG A 239 8.83 -14.43 6.03
N ALA A 240 8.89 -13.27 5.38
CA ALA A 240 7.90 -12.85 4.39
C ALA A 240 7.78 -13.81 3.20
N ILE A 241 8.89 -14.41 2.78
CA ILE A 241 8.95 -15.32 1.63
C ILE A 241 8.67 -16.79 1.99
N GLN A 242 8.74 -17.18 3.27
CA GLN A 242 8.46 -18.55 3.71
C GLN A 242 7.07 -19.06 3.28
N PRO A 243 5.97 -18.28 3.41
CA PRO A 243 4.65 -18.72 2.97
C PRO A 243 4.55 -19.07 1.47
N LEU A 244 5.41 -18.48 0.63
CA LEU A 244 5.42 -18.73 -0.82
C LEU A 244 5.89 -20.14 -1.16
N TRP A 245 6.59 -20.82 -0.23
CA TRP A 245 7.00 -22.21 -0.36
C TRP A 245 5.98 -23.19 0.25
N SER A 246 5.02 -22.72 1.05
CA SER A 246 4.08 -23.59 1.76
C SER A 246 2.83 -23.87 0.94
N SER A 247 2.57 -25.15 0.65
CA SER A 247 1.34 -25.61 -0.01
C SER A 247 0.08 -25.44 0.85
N ASN A 248 0.25 -25.27 2.16
CA ASN A 248 -0.85 -25.02 3.09
C ASN A 248 -1.18 -23.53 3.22
N LEU A 249 -0.36 -22.64 2.65
CA LEU A 249 -0.53 -21.20 2.77
C LEU A 249 -0.79 -20.56 1.42
N THR A 250 0.18 -20.54 0.52
CA THR A 250 0.03 -19.76 -0.73
C THR A 250 0.51 -20.48 -1.98
N ARG A 251 1.14 -21.66 -1.87
CA ARG A 251 1.61 -22.43 -3.03
C ARG A 251 0.55 -23.40 -3.54
N ALA A 252 0.27 -23.36 -4.83
CA ALA A 252 -0.61 -24.29 -5.53
C ALA A 252 0.10 -24.91 -6.75
N TYR A 253 -0.57 -25.85 -7.42
CA TYR A 253 -0.05 -26.50 -8.62
C TYR A 253 -1.10 -26.49 -9.73
N PHE A 254 -0.81 -25.82 -10.84
CA PHE A 254 -1.62 -25.91 -12.05
C PHE A 254 -1.39 -27.27 -12.70
N ASN A 255 -2.49 -27.97 -12.99
CA ASN A 255 -2.47 -29.33 -13.56
C ASN A 255 -1.56 -30.31 -12.78
N ASN A 256 -1.55 -30.20 -11.43
CA ASN A 256 -0.72 -31.02 -10.52
C ASN A 256 0.79 -31.02 -10.82
N ARG A 257 1.29 -30.05 -11.58
CA ARG A 257 2.69 -30.05 -12.05
C ARG A 257 3.36 -28.69 -11.91
N PHE A 258 2.70 -27.62 -12.36
CA PHE A 258 3.32 -26.30 -12.48
C PHE A 258 3.05 -25.47 -11.24
N VAL A 259 4.11 -25.05 -10.56
CA VAL A 259 4.03 -24.25 -9.33
C VAL A 259 3.33 -22.93 -9.59
N TRP A 260 2.45 -22.56 -8.68
CA TRP A 260 1.75 -21.28 -8.69
C TRP A 260 1.73 -20.64 -7.30
N LEU A 261 1.75 -19.30 -7.28
CA LEU A 261 1.62 -18.51 -6.06
C LEU A 261 0.22 -17.87 -6.03
N GLU A 262 -0.64 -18.36 -5.14
CA GLU A 262 -2.04 -17.96 -5.05
C GLU A 262 -2.21 -16.61 -4.35
N GLU A 263 -2.83 -15.65 -5.06
CA GLU A 263 -3.32 -14.41 -4.43
C GLU A 263 -4.38 -14.73 -3.38
N TYR A 264 -5.23 -15.72 -3.67
CA TYR A 264 -6.38 -16.14 -2.90
C TYR A 264 -6.35 -17.67 -2.73
N PRO A 265 -5.62 -18.19 -1.73
CA PRO A 265 -5.53 -19.63 -1.52
C PRO A 265 -6.89 -20.18 -1.07
N LEU A 266 -7.50 -21.01 -1.91
CA LEU A 266 -8.74 -21.71 -1.58
C LEU A 266 -8.46 -22.86 -0.62
N GLU A 267 -9.43 -23.22 0.23
CA GLU A 267 -9.30 -24.36 1.16
C GLU A 267 -9.02 -25.70 0.44
N SER A 268 -9.45 -25.84 -0.82
CA SER A 268 -9.22 -27.03 -1.63
C SER A 268 -7.91 -26.90 -2.41
N THR A 269 -6.86 -27.60 -1.99
CA THR A 269 -5.53 -27.58 -2.65
C THR A 269 -5.52 -28.12 -4.08
N THR A 270 -6.58 -28.82 -4.51
CA THR A 270 -6.75 -29.34 -5.88
C THR A 270 -7.42 -28.34 -6.84
N LYS A 271 -7.92 -27.21 -6.34
CA LYS A 271 -8.61 -26.17 -7.12
C LYS A 271 -8.05 -24.80 -6.75
N GLY A 272 -7.37 -24.16 -7.69
CA GLY A 272 -6.85 -22.80 -7.55
C GLY A 272 -7.59 -21.80 -8.44
N LEU A 273 -7.55 -20.53 -8.07
CA LEU A 273 -8.04 -19.45 -8.93
C LEU A 273 -7.01 -19.12 -10.01
N PHE A 274 -5.72 -19.22 -9.67
CA PHE A 274 -4.62 -18.83 -10.55
C PHE A 274 -4.78 -17.37 -11.03
N VAL A 275 -4.85 -16.41 -10.10
CA VAL A 275 -4.93 -14.99 -10.45
C VAL A 275 -3.57 -14.49 -10.94
N LEU A 276 -3.52 -13.94 -12.16
CA LEU A 276 -2.25 -13.62 -12.84
C LEU A 276 -1.48 -12.51 -12.12
N ASN A 277 -2.10 -11.34 -11.90
CA ASN A 277 -1.41 -10.20 -11.30
C ASN A 277 -0.82 -10.53 -9.93
N GLY A 278 -1.54 -11.28 -9.09
CA GLY A 278 -1.09 -11.63 -7.75
C GLY A 278 0.14 -12.52 -7.76
N CYS A 279 0.18 -13.52 -8.66
CA CYS A 279 1.36 -14.36 -8.87
C CYS A 279 2.55 -13.54 -9.38
N LEU A 280 2.35 -12.63 -10.34
CA LEU A 280 3.43 -11.78 -10.86
C LEU A 280 3.98 -10.82 -9.80
N TYR A 281 3.14 -10.20 -8.98
CA TYR A 281 3.59 -9.39 -7.83
C TYR A 281 4.35 -10.23 -6.81
N ALA A 282 3.85 -11.42 -6.48
CA ALA A 282 4.52 -12.35 -5.58
C ALA A 282 5.91 -12.73 -6.09
N PHE A 283 6.01 -12.99 -7.39
CA PHE A 283 7.26 -13.36 -8.07
C PHE A 283 8.29 -12.22 -8.05
N ILE A 284 7.88 -10.97 -8.29
CA ILE A 284 8.75 -9.81 -8.17
C ILE A 284 9.28 -9.67 -6.73
N GLY A 285 8.42 -9.83 -5.72
CA GLY A 285 8.83 -9.79 -4.31
C GLY A 285 9.83 -10.87 -3.93
N LEU A 286 9.65 -12.08 -4.47
CA LEU A 286 10.60 -13.19 -4.31
C LEU A 286 11.96 -12.87 -4.93
N ILE A 287 11.97 -12.29 -6.14
CA ILE A 287 13.20 -11.85 -6.81
C ILE A 287 13.91 -10.77 -5.98
N ASP A 288 13.17 -9.74 -5.55
CA ASP A 288 13.70 -8.66 -4.70
C ASP A 288 14.38 -9.24 -3.45
N ALA A 289 13.73 -10.17 -2.74
CA ALA A 289 14.30 -10.80 -1.56
C ALA A 289 15.57 -11.62 -1.86
N ASN A 290 15.57 -12.38 -2.96
CA ASN A 290 16.71 -13.20 -3.39
C ASN A 290 17.95 -12.35 -3.78
N THR A 291 17.80 -11.05 -4.04
CA THR A 291 18.95 -10.15 -4.29
C THR A 291 19.77 -9.82 -3.04
N LEU A 292 19.15 -9.90 -1.85
CA LEU A 292 19.81 -9.54 -0.58
C LEU A 292 20.39 -10.73 0.16
N ASP A 293 19.70 -11.86 0.09
CA ASP A 293 20.00 -13.06 0.87
C ASP A 293 19.87 -14.28 -0.02
N TYR A 294 20.99 -14.68 -0.64
CA TYR A 294 21.02 -15.86 -1.47
C TYR A 294 20.73 -17.10 -0.62
N GLN A 295 19.58 -17.71 -0.89
CA GLN A 295 19.23 -19.02 -0.35
C GLN A 295 18.96 -19.95 -1.53
N PRO A 296 19.63 -21.12 -1.63
CA PRO A 296 19.48 -22.01 -2.78
C PRO A 296 18.03 -22.36 -3.12
N TYR A 297 17.19 -22.57 -2.09
CA TYR A 297 15.78 -22.91 -2.28
C TYR A 297 14.95 -21.77 -2.93
N LEU A 298 15.33 -20.51 -2.74
CA LEU A 298 14.65 -19.37 -3.37
C LEU A 298 14.95 -19.31 -4.87
N SER A 299 16.20 -19.59 -5.24
CA SER A 299 16.60 -19.67 -6.65
C SER A 299 15.91 -20.86 -7.34
N GLU A 300 15.73 -21.98 -6.63
CA GLU A 300 14.92 -23.10 -7.11
C GLU A 300 13.45 -22.68 -7.33
N LEU A 301 12.82 -22.01 -6.36
CA LEU A 301 11.44 -21.53 -6.50
C LEU A 301 11.28 -20.59 -7.70
N ILE A 302 12.22 -19.65 -7.88
CA ILE A 302 12.24 -18.71 -9.00
C ILE A 302 12.25 -19.48 -10.32
N ASN A 303 13.11 -20.48 -10.45
CA ASN A 303 13.19 -21.30 -11.67
C ASN A 303 11.90 -22.11 -11.90
N GLN A 304 11.31 -22.69 -10.85
CA GLN A 304 10.03 -23.41 -10.95
C GLN A 304 8.89 -22.48 -11.41
N ILE A 305 8.84 -21.23 -10.93
CA ILE A 305 7.84 -20.24 -11.35
C ILE A 305 8.06 -19.82 -12.80
N ILE A 306 9.31 -19.62 -13.24
CA ILE A 306 9.63 -19.29 -14.64
C ILE A 306 9.11 -20.39 -15.59
N ILE A 307 9.41 -21.65 -15.27
CA ILE A 307 8.94 -22.81 -16.04
C ILE A 307 7.40 -22.83 -16.05
N SER A 308 6.78 -22.57 -14.90
CA SER A 308 5.32 -22.55 -14.78
C SER A 308 4.71 -21.43 -15.64
N LEU A 309 5.26 -20.21 -15.63
CA LEU A 309 4.80 -19.11 -16.46
C LEU A 309 4.97 -19.39 -17.97
N GLN A 310 6.04 -20.10 -18.38
CA GLN A 310 6.19 -20.53 -19.78
C GLN A 310 5.03 -21.42 -20.25
N HIS A 311 4.54 -22.30 -19.38
CA HIS A 311 3.45 -23.21 -19.71
C HIS A 311 2.05 -22.63 -19.46
N ILE A 312 1.90 -21.71 -18.50
CA ILE A 312 0.59 -21.23 -18.07
C ILE A 312 0.18 -19.92 -18.77
N LEU A 313 1.12 -19.01 -19.11
CA LEU A 313 0.80 -17.75 -19.79
C LEU A 313 -0.07 -17.89 -21.07
N PRO A 314 0.07 -18.94 -21.90
CA PRO A 314 -0.82 -19.15 -23.04
C PRO A 314 -2.32 -19.20 -22.66
N TYR A 315 -2.65 -19.73 -21.49
CA TYR A 315 -4.03 -19.86 -21.02
C TYR A 315 -4.65 -18.52 -20.57
N TYR A 316 -3.84 -17.48 -20.39
CA TYR A 316 -4.34 -16.14 -20.07
C TYR A 316 -4.71 -15.33 -21.31
N VAL A 317 -4.51 -15.84 -22.52
CA VAL A 317 -5.00 -15.17 -23.74
C VAL A 317 -6.50 -15.40 -23.86
N HIS A 318 -7.27 -14.33 -23.91
CA HIS A 318 -8.73 -14.40 -24.01
C HIS A 318 -9.16 -15.07 -25.33
N PRO A 319 -10.06 -16.08 -25.31
CA PRO A 319 -10.40 -16.83 -26.52
C PRO A 319 -11.23 -16.03 -27.53
N ASN A 320 -12.06 -15.10 -27.04
CA ASN A 320 -13.00 -14.34 -27.88
C ASN A 320 -12.62 -12.87 -28.11
N ILE A 321 -11.55 -12.38 -27.46
CA ILE A 321 -11.14 -10.97 -27.55
C ILE A 321 -9.66 -11.02 -27.89
N SER A 322 -9.34 -10.70 -29.14
CA SER A 322 -7.99 -10.84 -29.66
C SER A 322 -7.00 -10.12 -28.74
N ASN A 323 -5.94 -10.85 -28.36
CA ASN A 323 -4.83 -10.33 -27.57
C ASN A 323 -5.18 -9.77 -26.19
N TRP A 324 -6.42 -9.90 -25.73
CA TRP A 324 -6.80 -9.47 -24.38
C TRP A 324 -6.39 -10.52 -23.35
N SER A 325 -6.20 -10.11 -22.09
CA SER A 325 -5.81 -11.03 -21.01
C SER A 325 -6.99 -11.42 -20.11
N LEU A 326 -6.96 -12.65 -19.60
CA LEU A 326 -7.83 -13.12 -18.53
C LEU A 326 -7.28 -12.68 -17.18
N TYR A 327 -8.16 -12.48 -16.21
CA TYR A 327 -7.79 -12.16 -14.83
C TYR A 327 -7.27 -13.40 -14.09
N ASP A 328 -7.96 -14.52 -14.29
CA ASP A 328 -7.70 -15.80 -13.61
C ASP A 328 -8.05 -16.99 -14.52
N LEU A 329 -7.71 -18.21 -14.08
CA LEU A 329 -8.00 -19.46 -14.80
C LEU A 329 -9.13 -20.28 -14.18
N SER A 330 -10.00 -19.64 -13.38
CA SER A 330 -11.11 -20.33 -12.71
C SER A 330 -12.07 -21.03 -13.68
N HIS A 331 -12.18 -20.54 -14.91
CA HIS A 331 -12.98 -21.17 -15.96
C HIS A 331 -12.46 -22.56 -16.36
N ILE A 332 -11.15 -22.81 -16.21
CA ILE A 332 -10.51 -24.12 -16.46
C ILE A 332 -10.60 -24.98 -15.20
N THR A 333 -10.23 -24.42 -14.05
CA THR A 333 -9.95 -25.20 -12.83
C THR A 333 -11.19 -25.42 -11.97
N MET A 334 -12.19 -24.55 -12.10
CA MET A 334 -13.40 -24.53 -11.29
C MET A 334 -14.68 -24.55 -12.13
N LYS A 335 -14.58 -24.60 -13.47
CA LYS A 335 -15.69 -24.55 -14.42
C LYS A 335 -16.58 -23.30 -14.25
N SER A 336 -15.99 -22.18 -13.86
CA SER A 336 -16.68 -20.88 -13.78
C SER A 336 -16.81 -20.23 -15.17
N LYS A 337 -17.47 -19.06 -15.24
CA LYS A 337 -17.43 -18.21 -16.43
C LYS A 337 -16.02 -17.63 -16.62
N ILE A 338 -15.66 -17.36 -17.87
CA ILE A 338 -14.42 -16.66 -18.21
C ILE A 338 -14.37 -15.33 -17.46
N ASN A 339 -13.32 -15.12 -16.67
CA ASN A 339 -13.08 -13.88 -15.96
C ASN A 339 -12.13 -12.99 -16.78
N THR A 340 -12.72 -12.18 -17.66
CA THR A 340 -11.98 -11.20 -18.49
C THR A 340 -11.33 -10.15 -17.59
N ALA A 341 -10.03 -9.89 -17.75
CA ALA A 341 -9.41 -8.79 -17.02
C ALA A 341 -10.06 -7.46 -17.42
N SER A 342 -10.39 -6.61 -16.45
CA SER A 342 -10.81 -5.24 -16.76
C SER A 342 -9.69 -4.49 -17.48
N TYR A 343 -10.00 -3.37 -18.14
CA TYR A 343 -8.99 -2.51 -18.77
C TYR A 343 -7.82 -2.19 -17.82
N SER A 344 -8.11 -1.82 -16.58
CA SER A 344 -7.09 -1.52 -15.57
C SER A 344 -6.22 -2.74 -15.23
N TYR A 345 -6.81 -3.94 -15.06
CA TYR A 345 -6.03 -5.14 -14.77
C TYR A 345 -5.22 -5.62 -15.98
N HIS A 346 -5.76 -5.44 -17.19
CA HIS A 346 -5.01 -5.71 -18.41
C HIS A 346 -3.72 -4.87 -18.50
N LEU A 347 -3.82 -3.56 -18.18
CA LEU A 347 -2.65 -2.69 -18.06
C LEU A 347 -1.68 -3.11 -16.94
N VAL A 348 -2.20 -3.59 -15.81
CA VAL A 348 -1.36 -4.16 -14.73
C VAL A 348 -0.59 -5.38 -15.23
N HIS A 349 -1.23 -6.30 -15.97
CA HIS A 349 -0.55 -7.46 -16.55
C HIS A 349 0.59 -7.04 -17.48
N ILE A 350 0.33 -6.09 -18.40
CA ILE A 350 1.36 -5.54 -19.29
C ILE A 350 2.51 -4.95 -18.48
N THR A 351 2.22 -4.13 -17.47
CA THR A 351 3.22 -3.44 -16.65
C THR A 351 4.11 -4.42 -15.87
N LEU A 352 3.52 -5.47 -15.29
CA LEU A 352 4.27 -6.47 -14.53
C LEU A 352 5.13 -7.35 -15.43
N LEU A 353 4.63 -7.74 -16.61
CA LEU A 353 5.42 -8.46 -17.60
C LEU A 353 6.56 -7.60 -18.16
N GLN A 354 6.33 -6.29 -18.36
CA GLN A 354 7.37 -5.34 -18.72
C GLN A 354 8.44 -5.25 -17.63
N CYS A 355 8.05 -5.20 -16.36
CA CYS A 355 8.99 -5.21 -15.23
C CYS A 355 9.86 -6.47 -15.23
N LEU A 356 9.24 -7.65 -15.33
CA LEU A 356 9.94 -8.94 -15.38
C LEU A 356 10.85 -9.04 -16.61
N ARG A 357 10.40 -8.60 -17.78
CA ARG A 357 11.25 -8.48 -18.98
C ARG A 357 12.51 -7.69 -18.67
N GLN A 358 12.41 -6.51 -18.04
CA GLN A 358 13.58 -5.69 -17.74
C GLN A 358 14.52 -6.35 -16.73
N ILE A 359 13.97 -7.03 -15.71
CA ILE A 359 14.75 -7.80 -14.72
C ILE A 359 15.57 -8.88 -15.44
N PHE A 360 14.94 -9.68 -16.30
CA PHE A 360 15.60 -10.81 -16.95
C PHE A 360 16.42 -10.43 -18.18
N LYS A 361 16.29 -9.21 -18.71
CA LYS A 361 17.03 -8.74 -19.90
C LYS A 361 18.54 -8.95 -19.81
N LYS A 362 19.11 -8.80 -18.60
CA LYS A 362 20.56 -8.96 -18.35
C LYS A 362 20.95 -10.34 -17.85
N THR A 363 20.04 -11.10 -17.26
CA THR A 363 20.34 -12.34 -16.53
C THR A 363 19.88 -13.60 -17.25
N ASN A 364 18.81 -13.53 -18.05
CA ASN A 364 18.31 -14.67 -18.83
C ASN A 364 17.51 -14.19 -20.06
N HIS A 365 18.17 -14.14 -21.22
CA HIS A 365 17.59 -13.63 -22.46
C HIS A 365 16.33 -14.39 -22.91
N SER A 366 16.32 -15.73 -22.78
CA SER A 366 15.17 -16.55 -23.18
C SER A 366 13.91 -16.23 -22.35
N VAL A 367 14.07 -16.02 -21.05
CA VAL A 367 12.99 -15.63 -20.14
C VAL A 367 12.55 -14.19 -20.42
N SER A 368 13.49 -13.29 -20.72
CA SER A 368 13.15 -11.94 -21.15
C SER A 368 12.32 -11.94 -22.45
N GLN A 369 12.62 -12.81 -23.41
CA GLN A 369 11.87 -12.91 -24.67
C GLN A 369 10.46 -13.46 -24.45
N LEU A 370 10.29 -14.44 -23.56
CA LEU A 370 8.97 -14.92 -23.15
C LEU A 370 8.09 -13.77 -22.68
N PHE A 371 8.59 -12.96 -21.74
CA PHE A 371 7.80 -11.85 -21.22
C PHE A 371 7.58 -10.76 -22.26
N ASP A 372 8.58 -10.46 -23.10
CA ASP A 372 8.42 -9.48 -24.19
C ASP A 372 7.34 -9.90 -25.19
N PHE A 373 7.24 -11.19 -25.52
CA PHE A 373 6.17 -11.71 -26.38
C PHE A 373 4.78 -11.37 -25.82
N TYR A 374 4.53 -11.63 -24.53
CA TYR A 374 3.24 -11.32 -23.92
C TYR A 374 3.00 -9.83 -23.70
N VAL A 375 4.06 -9.05 -23.46
CA VAL A 375 3.96 -7.57 -23.44
C VAL A 375 3.47 -7.07 -24.79
N GLN A 376 4.12 -7.47 -25.88
CA GLN A 376 3.74 -7.05 -27.24
C GLN A 376 2.33 -7.52 -27.58
N ARG A 377 2.02 -8.79 -27.29
CA ARG A 377 0.70 -9.38 -27.52
C ARG A 377 -0.36 -8.56 -26.79
N PHE A 378 -0.31 -8.43 -25.47
CA PHE A 378 -1.33 -7.72 -24.70
C PHE A 378 -1.41 -6.22 -25.06
N THR A 379 -0.27 -5.56 -25.31
CA THR A 379 -0.29 -4.14 -25.75
C THR A 379 -1.01 -3.95 -27.09
N SER A 380 -0.97 -4.92 -28.00
CA SER A 380 -1.69 -4.81 -29.28
C SER A 380 -3.22 -4.85 -29.15
N ALA A 381 -3.77 -5.19 -27.98
CA ALA A 381 -5.21 -5.19 -27.75
C ALA A 381 -5.78 -3.82 -27.35
N ILE A 382 -4.90 -2.87 -27.00
CA ILE A 382 -5.25 -1.49 -26.59
C ILE A 382 -4.91 -0.44 -27.65
N LEU A 383 -4.14 -0.83 -28.68
CA LEU A 383 -3.82 -0.04 -29.86
C LEU A 383 -4.88 -0.32 -30.94
#